data_AF-A0A418GPZ0-F1
#
_entry.id   AF-A0A418GPZ0-F1
#
_cell.length_a   1.000
_cell.length_b   1.000
_cell.length_c   1.000
_cell.angle_alpha   90.00
_cell.angle_beta   90.00
_cell.angle_gamma   90.00
#
_symmetry.space_group_name_H-M   'P 1'
#
loop_
_entity.id
_entity.type
_entity.pdbx_description
1 polymer ?
#
loop_
_entity_poly.entity_id
_entity_poly.type
_entity_poly.pdbx_seq_one_letter_code
_entity_poly.pdbx_strand_id
1 'polypeptide(L)' 'HHFDERERAALAWAESVTEIARTHAEDEVYQPLLEHFSAAEISDLTFAIGLMNCFNRLAVSMRM' A
#
# COMPACT_ATOMS: atom_id res chain seq x y z
N HIS A 1 9.24 -12.16 15.09
CA HIS A 1 9.45 -11.36 13.88
C HIS A 1 8.84 -12.13 12.72
N HIS A 2 7.62 -11.77 12.28
CA HIS A 2 6.84 -12.57 11.33
C HIS A 2 6.94 -12.10 9.87
N PHE A 3 7.47 -10.90 9.61
CA PHE A 3 7.59 -10.33 8.27
C PHE A 3 9.05 -10.04 7.94
N ASP A 4 9.47 -10.37 6.71
CA ASP A 4 10.79 -10.02 6.18
C ASP A 4 10.88 -8.53 5.76
N GLU A 5 12.04 -8.09 5.26
CA GLU A 5 12.25 -6.69 4.86
C GLU A 5 11.33 -6.25 3.72
N ARG A 6 11.16 -7.12 2.72
CA ARG A 6 10.30 -6.88 1.56
C ARG A 6 8.83 -6.74 1.98
N GLU A 7 8.36 -7.63 2.84
CA GLU A 7 7.00 -7.61 3.38
C GLU A 7 6.76 -6.38 4.25
N ARG A 8 7.74 -5.98 5.07
CA ARG A 8 7.65 -4.74 5.87
C ARG A 8 7.56 -3.50 5.00
N ALA A 9 8.35 -3.41 3.93
CA ALA A 9 8.27 -2.30 2.98
C ALA A 9 6.90 -2.24 2.28
N ALA A 10 6.37 -3.38 1.86
CA ALA A 10 5.03 -3.46 1.27
C ALA A 10 3.92 -3.05 2.24
N LEU A 11 4.02 -3.46 3.51
CA LEU A 11 3.05 -3.09 4.56
C LEU A 11 3.10 -1.59 4.87
N ALA A 12 4.30 -1.02 5.02
CA ALA A 12 4.46 0.43 5.23
C ALA A 12 3.87 1.24 4.08
N TRP A 13 4.07 0.78 2.83
CA TRP A 13 3.45 1.38 1.67
C TRP A 13 1.93 1.27 1.68
N ALA A 14 1.40 0.08 2.03
CA ALA A 14 -0.04 -0.15 2.12
C ALA A 14 -0.72 0.75 3.17
N GLU A 15 -0.10 0.92 4.34
CA GLU A 15 -0.57 1.84 5.38
C GLU A 15 -0.58 3.30 4.87
N SER A 16 0.51 3.72 4.22
CA SER A 16 0.61 5.08 3.69
C SER A 16 -0.42 5.36 2.60
N VAL A 17 -0.58 4.47 1.61
CA VAL A 17 -1.55 4.65 0.52
C VAL A 17 -3.01 4.56 1.01
N THR A 18 -3.28 3.76 2.05
CA THR A 18 -4.63 3.68 2.64
C THR A 18 -5.04 5.02 3.28
N GLU A 19 -4.10 5.67 3.96
CA GLU A 19 -4.28 6.97 4.63
C GLU A 19 -3.73 8.14 3.81
N ILE A 20 -3.73 8.03 2.48
CA ILE A 20 -3.00 8.94 1.57
C ILE A 20 -3.39 10.42 1.74
N ALA A 21 -4.62 10.72 2.16
CA ALA A 21 -5.08 12.08 2.45
C ALA A 21 -4.33 12.74 3.62
N ARG A 22 -3.69 11.95 4.49
CA ARG A 22 -2.89 12.40 5.64
C ARG A 22 -1.40 12.20 5.39
N THR A 23 -1.02 11.06 4.82
CA THR A 23 0.39 10.62 4.72
C THR A 23 1.07 11.11 3.45
N HIS A 24 0.31 11.52 2.41
CA HIS A 24 0.79 11.98 1.11
C HIS A 24 1.70 11.00 0.34
N ALA A 25 1.89 9.78 0.84
CA ALA A 25 2.79 8.78 0.25
C ALA A 25 4.21 9.34 -0.01
N GLU A 26 4.76 10.02 1.00
CA GLU A 26 6.09 10.66 0.97
C GLU A 26 7.23 9.69 0.61
N ASP A 27 8.35 10.25 0.15
CA ASP A 27 9.52 9.49 -0.31
C ASP A 27 10.07 8.50 0.73
N GLU A 28 9.95 8.81 2.03
CA GLU A 28 10.43 7.95 3.13
C GLU A 28 9.80 6.55 3.11
N VAL A 29 8.55 6.42 2.64
CA VAL A 29 7.88 5.12 2.50
C VAL A 29 7.99 4.54 1.08
N TYR A 30 8.29 5.37 0.08
CA TYR A 30 8.44 4.92 -1.31
C TYR A 30 9.84 4.36 -1.59
N GLN A 31 10.90 5.05 -1.16
CA GLN A 31 12.29 4.67 -1.44
C GLN A 31 12.63 3.24 -0.99
N PRO A 32 12.22 2.76 0.20
CA PRO A 32 12.49 1.37 0.61
C PRO A 32 11.88 0.30 -0.31
N LEU A 33 10.83 0.63 -1.06
CA LEU A 33 10.26 -0.33 -2.03
C LEU A 33 11.22 -0.61 -3.18
N LEU A 34 12.02 0.36 -3.59
CA LEU A 34 12.94 0.24 -4.72
C LEU A 34 14.05 -0.79 -4.46
N GLU A 35 14.33 -1.10 -3.19
CA GLU A 35 15.29 -2.13 -2.79
C GLU A 35 14.75 -3.56 -2.96
N HIS A 36 13.43 -3.73 -2.97
CA HIS A 36 12.78 -5.05 -2.90
C HIS A 36 11.79 -5.34 -4.04
N PHE A 37 11.41 -4.32 -4.80
CA PHE A 37 10.41 -4.40 -5.86
C PHE A 37 10.87 -3.64 -7.09
N SER A 38 10.60 -4.21 -8.26
CA SER A 38 10.66 -3.49 -9.52
C SER A 38 9.55 -2.44 -9.62
N ALA A 39 9.72 -1.46 -10.50
CA ALA A 39 8.68 -0.44 -10.75
C ALA A 39 7.33 -1.05 -11.16
N ALA A 40 7.34 -2.17 -11.91
CA ALA A 40 6.13 -2.90 -12.28
C ALA A 40 5.46 -3.53 -11.05
N GLU A 41 6.22 -4.19 -10.17
CA GLU A 41 5.68 -4.76 -8.93
C GLU A 41 5.16 -3.69 -7.97
N ILE A 42 5.78 -2.51 -7.90
CA ILE A 42 5.28 -1.37 -7.10
C ILE A 42 3.95 -0.87 -7.66
N SER A 43 3.84 -0.78 -8.99
CA SER A 43 2.57 -0.45 -9.65
C SER A 43 1.49 -1.47 -9.29
N ASP A 44 1.77 -2.77 -9.48
CA ASP A 44 0.83 -3.86 -9.18
C ASP A 44 0.41 -3.88 -7.71
N LEU A 45 1.36 -3.69 -6.79
CA LEU A 45 1.11 -3.57 -5.35
C LEU A 45 0.16 -2.39 -5.05
N THR A 46 0.42 -1.23 -5.64
CA THR A 46 -0.40 -0.03 -5.45
C THR A 46 -1.81 -0.22 -6.01
N PHE A 47 -1.95 -0.90 -7.16
CA PHE A 47 -3.25 -1.29 -7.71
C PHE A 47 -4.01 -2.22 -6.76
N ALA A 48 -3.36 -3.24 -6.21
CA ALA A 48 -3.99 -4.15 -5.25
C ALA A 48 -4.48 -3.42 -4.00
N ILE A 49 -3.66 -2.51 -3.44
CA ILE A 49 -4.03 -1.68 -2.29
C ILE A 49 -5.23 -0.80 -2.63
N GLY A 50 -5.21 -0.13 -3.80
CA GLY A 50 -6.28 0.75 -4.25
C GLY A 50 -7.61 0.02 -4.47
N LEU A 51 -7.57 -1.16 -5.08
CA LEU A 51 -8.77 -2.00 -5.28
C LEU A 51 -9.36 -2.44 -3.94
N MET A 52 -8.54 -2.90 -2.99
CA MET A 52 -9.01 -3.30 -1.67
C MET A 52 -9.62 -2.11 -0.91
N ASN A 53 -8.97 -0.94 -0.99
CA ASN A 53 -9.46 0.31 -0.45
C ASN A 53 -10.82 0.71 -1.03
N CYS A 54 -11.03 0.52 -2.34
CA CYS A 54 -12.30 0.76 -3.02
C CYS A 54 -13.38 -0.20 -2.52
N PHE A 55 -13.10 -1.51 -2.51
CA PHE A 55 -14.07 -2.51 -2.06
C PHE A 55 -14.47 -2.33 -0.60
N ASN A 56 -13.52 -2.02 0.28
CA ASN A 56 -13.81 -1.73 1.69
C ASN A 56 -14.77 -0.53 1.82
N ARG A 57 -14.55 0.54 1.05
CA ARG A 57 -15.44 1.73 1.06
C ARG A 57 -16.83 1.38 0.54
N LEU A 58 -16.94 0.56 -0.51
CA LEU A 58 -18.22 0.10 -1.04
C LEU A 58 -18.97 -0.76 -0.02
N ALA A 59 -18.32 -1.78 0.55
CA ALA A 59 -18.92 -2.68 1.52
C ALA A 59 -19.48 -1.92 2.73
N VAL A 60 -18.68 -1.02 3.31
CA VAL A 60 -19.09 -0.20 4.46
C VAL A 60 -20.24 0.75 4.09
N SER A 61 -20.14 1.45 2.95
CA SER A 61 -21.15 2.44 2.54
C SER A 61 -22.49 1.79 2.17
N MET A 62 -22.45 0.57 1.61
CA MET A 62 -23.63 -0.16 1.16
C MET A 62 -24.18 -1.14 2.22
N ARG A 63 -23.50 -1.27 3.38
CA ARG A 63 -23.85 -2.21 4.47
C ARG A 63 -23.92 -3.67 4.00
N MET A 64 -22.93 -4.08 3.21
CA MET A 64 -22.77 -5.47 2.73
C MET A 64 -22.07 -6.36 3.76
#